data_AF-A0A2H9NW23-F1
#
_entry.id   AF-A0A2H9NW23-F1
#
_cell.length_a   1.000
_cell.length_b   1.000
_cell.length_c   1.000
_cell.angle_alpha   90.00
_cell.angle_beta   90.00
_cell.angle_gamma   90.00
#
_symmetry.space_group_name_H-M   'P 1'
#
loop_
_entity.id
_entity.type
_entity.pdbx_description
1 polymer ?
#
loop_
_entity_poly.entity_id
_entity_poly.type
_entity_poly.pdbx_seq_one_letter_code
_entity_poly.pdbx_strand_id
1 'polypeptide(L)' 'PVLNATSKDTLEKDMVFTIEPGIYVPGKFGMRIEDDLLLTAKTSTVLTGSLSTQLKIFS' A
#
# COMPACT_ATOMS: atom_id res chain seq x y z
N PRO A 1 9.54 -6.50 6.19
CA PRO A 1 10.40 -5.65 5.34
C PRO A 1 9.95 -4.19 5.48
N VAL A 2 10.83 -3.22 5.30
CA VAL A 2 10.46 -1.80 5.22
C VAL A 2 10.54 -1.33 3.77
N LEU A 3 9.46 -0.74 3.26
CA LEU A 3 9.40 -0.19 1.91
C LEU A 3 9.66 1.32 1.92
N ASN A 4 10.88 1.69 1.56
CA ASN A 4 11.27 3.07 1.31
C ASN A 4 12.44 3.11 0.32
N ALA A 5 12.82 4.30 -0.12
CA ALA A 5 13.86 4.48 -1.15
C ALA A 5 15.28 4.06 -0.70
N THR A 6 15.52 3.90 0.60
CA THR A 6 16.86 3.59 1.15
C THR A 6 16.95 2.17 1.72
N SER A 7 15.85 1.42 1.70
CA SER A 7 15.80 0.06 2.21
C SER A 7 16.71 -0.86 1.40
N LYS A 8 17.39 -1.76 2.11
CA LYS A 8 18.21 -2.84 1.51
C LYS A 8 17.56 -4.22 1.69
N ASP A 9 16.36 -4.26 2.27
CA ASP A 9 15.63 -5.50 2.49
C ASP A 9 15.32 -6.14 1.13
N THR A 10 15.57 -7.44 1.01
CA THR A 10 15.08 -8.23 -0.12
C THR A 10 13.73 -8.82 0.26
N LEU A 11 12.73 -8.67 -0.61
CA LEU A 11 11.43 -9.29 -0.38
C LEU A 11 11.51 -10.80 -0.65
N GLU A 12 11.04 -11.58 0.31
CA GLU A 12 11.04 -13.04 0.26
C GLU A 12 9.62 -13.59 0.23
N LYS A 13 9.48 -14.80 -0.31
CA LYS A 13 8.20 -15.53 -0.36
C LYS A 13 7.60 -15.61 1.04
N ASP A 14 6.28 -15.52 1.11
CA ASP A 14 5.43 -15.57 2.30
C ASP A 14 5.55 -14.34 3.22
N MET A 15 6.31 -13.30 2.83
CA MET A 15 6.25 -11.99 3.49
C MET A 15 4.93 -11.28 3.20
N VAL A 16 4.41 -10.60 4.23
CA VAL A 16 3.28 -9.67 4.14
C VAL A 16 3.79 -8.23 4.34
N PHE A 17 3.29 -7.30 3.53
CA PHE A 17 3.65 -5.88 3.59
C PHE A 17 2.55 -5.00 2.98
N THR A 18 2.59 -3.70 3.31
CA THR A 18 1.67 -2.69 2.76
C THR A 18 2.24 -2.04 1.50
N ILE A 19 1.37 -1.63 0.58
CA ILE A 19 1.69 -0.64 -0.46
C ILE A 19 0.79 0.56 -0.21
N GLU A 20 1.37 1.65 0.31
CA GLU A 20 0.61 2.76 0.90
C GLU A 20 1.06 4.17 0.46
N PRO A 21 1.14 4.47 -0.86
CA PRO A 21 1.56 5.79 -1.31
C PRO A 21 0.59 6.89 -0.85
N GLY A 22 1.14 8.03 -0.45
CA GLY A 22 0.37 9.18 -0.02
C GLY A 22 0.91 10.50 -0.58
N ILE A 23 -0.02 11.44 -0.83
CA ILE A 23 0.27 12.82 -1.22
C ILE A 23 -0.33 13.74 -0.16
N TYR A 24 0.47 14.68 0.33
CA TYR A 24 0.07 15.63 1.37
C TYR A 24 0.36 17.05 0.91
N VAL A 25 -0.67 17.89 0.89
CA VAL A 25 -0.60 19.31 0.52
C VAL A 25 -0.86 20.15 1.77
N PRO A 26 0.17 20.80 2.35
CA PRO A 26 0.04 21.57 3.59
C PRO A 26 -1.08 22.61 3.54
N GLY A 27 -1.90 22.64 4.59
CA GLY A 27 -3.03 23.57 4.70
C GLY A 27 -4.20 23.31 3.75
N LYS A 28 -4.20 22.20 2.98
CA LYS A 28 -5.28 21.84 2.06
C LYS A 28 -5.86 20.46 2.34
N PHE A 29 -5.14 19.41 1.96
CA PHE A 29 -5.59 18.02 2.13
C PHE A 29 -4.43 17.02 2.08
N GLY A 30 -4.71 15.80 2.48
CA GLY A 30 -3.86 14.64 2.24
C GLY A 30 -4.70 13.46 1.76
N MET A 31 -4.09 12.58 0.99
CA MET A 31 -4.70 11.34 0.53
C MET A 31 -3.66 10.22 0.62
N ARG A 32 -4.09 9.06 1.10
CA ARG A 32 -3.33 7.81 1.07
C ARG A 32 -4.28 6.70 0.67
N ILE A 33 -3.79 5.80 -0.19
CA ILE A 33 -4.47 4.55 -0.52
C ILE A 33 -3.50 3.44 -0.11
N GLU A 34 -4.02 2.42 0.55
CA GLU A 34 -3.24 1.37 1.19
C GLU A 34 -3.90 0.02 0.94
N ASP A 35 -3.09 -0.95 0.55
CA ASP A 35 -3.45 -2.36 0.47
C ASP A 35 -2.41 -3.23 1.18
N ASP A 36 -2.86 -4.36 1.75
CA ASP A 36 -2.00 -5.41 2.29
C ASP A 36 -1.73 -6.47 1.21
N LEU A 37 -0.46 -6.87 1.07
CA LEU A 37 -0.03 -7.82 0.05
C LEU A 37 0.74 -8.98 0.67
N LEU A 38 0.46 -10.20 0.19
CA LEU A 38 1.25 -11.41 0.44
C LEU A 38 2.13 -11.70 -0.79
N LEU A 39 3.44 -11.79 -0.61
CA LEU A 39 4.34 -12.22 -1.68
C LEU A 39 4.29 -13.75 -1.83
N THR A 40 3.63 -14.24 -2.88
CA THR A 40 3.48 -15.69 -3.09
C THR A 40 4.65 -16.31 -3.88
N ALA A 41 5.28 -15.52 -4.75
CA ALA A 41 6.47 -15.86 -5.53
C ALA A 41 7.10 -14.57 -6.11
N LYS A 42 7.24 -14.46 -7.45
CA LYS A 42 7.61 -13.20 -8.13
C LYS A 42 6.46 -12.20 -8.21
N THR A 43 5.27 -12.57 -7.75
CA THR A 43 4.06 -11.77 -7.75
C THR A 43 3.45 -11.75 -6.36
N SER A 44 2.60 -10.76 -6.11
CA SER A 44 1.87 -10.58 -4.86
C SER A 44 0.37 -10.83 -5.04
N THR A 45 -0.26 -11.35 -3.98
CA THR A 45 -1.72 -11.40 -3.84
C THR A 45 -2.17 -10.27 -2.94
N VAL A 46 -3.18 -9.50 -3.35
CA VAL A 46 -3.80 -8.48 -2.50
C VAL A 46 -4.72 -9.16 -1.49
N LEU A 47 -4.53 -8.86 -0.21
CA LEU A 47 -5.30 -9.40 0.90
C LEU A 47 -6.48 -8.49 1.28
N THR A 48 -6.37 -7.21 0.97
CA THR A 48 -7.42 -6.19 1.06
C THR A 48 -8.14 -6.01 -0.29
N GLY A 49 -9.22 -5.22 -0.33
CA GLY A 49 -9.96 -4.97 -1.58
C GLY A 49 -11.47 -5.18 -1.50
N SER A 50 -12.01 -5.51 -0.32
CA SER A 50 -13.46 -5.41 -0.07
C SER A 50 -13.97 -3.97 -0.14
N LEU A 51 -13.07 -3.00 0.01
CA LEU A 51 -13.32 -1.57 -0.14
C LEU A 51 -12.78 -1.08 -1.49
N SER A 52 -13.53 -0.17 -2.11
CA SER A 52 -13.10 0.46 -3.36
C SER A 52 -12.03 1.51 -3.08
N THR A 53 -11.01 1.56 -3.94
CA THR A 53 -9.97 2.60 -3.98
C THR A 53 -10.44 3.88 -4.68
N GLN A 54 -11.66 3.90 -5.23
CA GLN A 54 -12.24 5.11 -5.82
C GLN A 54 -12.64 6.11 -4.72
N LEU A 55 -12.49 7.40 -5.03
CA LEU A 55 -12.96 8.47 -4.16
C LEU A 55 -14.48 8.36 -3.99
N LYS A 56 -14.92 8.15 -2.75
CA LYS A 56 -16.33 8.19 -2.38
C LYS A 56 -16.64 9.51 -1.70
N ILE A 57 -17.67 10.20 -2.19
CA ILE A 57 -18.19 11.43 -1.59
C ILE A 57 -19.44 11.04 -0.81
N PHE A 58 -19.46 11.35 0.48
CA PHE A 58 -20.62 11.12 1.34
C PHE A 58 -21.38 12.45 1.47
N SER A 59 -22.71 12.38 1.31
CA SER A 59 -23.65 13.48 1.50
C SER A 59 -24.24 13.47 2.90
#